data_AF-A0A269PH49-F1
#
_entry.id   AF-A0A269PH49-F1
#
_cell.length_a   1.000
_cell.length_b   1.000
_cell.length_c   1.000
_cell.angle_alpha   90.00
_cell.angle_beta   90.00
_cell.angle_gamma   90.00
#
_symmetry.space_group_name_H-M   'P 1'
#
loop_
_entity.id
_entity.type
_entity.pdbx_description
1 polymer ?
#
loop_
_entity_poly.entity_id
_entity_poly.type
_entity_poly.pdbx_seq_one_letter_code
_entity_poly.pdbx_strand_id
1 'polypeptide(L)' 'MSRNSEYEQRRKNKGQKKITLWVPVDSEVELKSMADFLCENNGYVPTMVRSLSTGRLKKAV' A
#
# COMPACT_ATOMS: atom_id res chain seq x y z
N MET A 1 10.43 -24.10 -7.97
CA MET A 1 9.80 -22.79 -8.31
C MET A 1 10.90 -21.75 -8.43
N SER A 2 10.69 -20.64 -9.15
CA SER A 2 11.66 -19.53 -9.09
C SER A 2 11.61 -18.87 -7.72
N ARG A 3 12.70 -18.24 -7.28
CA ARG A 3 12.75 -17.48 -6.02
C ARG A 3 11.62 -16.46 -5.91
N ASN A 4 11.23 -15.87 -7.04
CA ASN A 4 10.10 -14.93 -7.12
C ASN A 4 8.75 -15.63 -6.86
N SER A 5 8.54 -16.79 -7.47
CA SER A 5 7.31 -17.57 -7.27
C SER A 5 7.14 -18.01 -5.81
N GLU A 6 8.23 -18.42 -5.14
CA GLU A 6 8.20 -18.76 -3.71
C GLU A 6 7.92 -17.54 -2.81
N TYR A 7 8.50 -16.38 -3.15
CA TYR A 7 8.21 -15.13 -2.45
C TYR A 7 6.74 -14.73 -2.57
N GLU A 8 6.18 -14.76 -3.78
CA GLU A 8 4.77 -14.43 -4.02
C GLU A 8 3.83 -15.42 -3.32
N GLN A 9 4.16 -16.71 -3.33
CA GLN A 9 3.37 -17.71 -2.62
C GLN A 9 3.38 -17.46 -1.09
N ARG A 10 4.54 -17.14 -0.51
CA ARG A 10 4.64 -16.77 0.92
C ARG A 10 3.82 -15.53 1.25
N ARG A 11 3.81 -14.52 0.38
CA ARG A 11 2.98 -13.32 0.54
C ARG A 11 1.49 -13.65 0.49
N LYS A 12 1.05 -14.46 -0.48
CA LYS A 12 -0.35 -14.93 -0.58
C LYS A 12 -0.79 -15.73 0.66
N ASN A 13 0.07 -16.60 1.17
CA ASN A 13 -0.21 -17.38 2.37
C ASN A 13 -0.38 -16.51 3.63
N LYS A 14 0.15 -15.27 3.63
CA LYS A 14 -0.10 -14.25 4.67
C LYS A 14 -1.39 -13.45 4.44
N GLY A 15 -2.22 -13.82 3.46
CA GLY A 15 -3.43 -13.10 3.09
C GLY A 15 -3.19 -11.84 2.24
N GLN A 16 -1.95 -11.62 1.76
CA GLN A 16 -1.60 -10.42 1.00
C GLN A 16 -1.87 -10.61 -0.50
N LYS A 17 -2.35 -9.55 -1.15
CA LYS A 17 -2.61 -9.52 -2.60
C LYS A 17 -1.71 -8.48 -3.27
N LYS A 18 -0.99 -8.90 -4.31
CA LYS A 18 -0.24 -7.99 -5.19
C LYS A 18 -1.21 -7.24 -6.09
N ILE A 19 -1.10 -5.92 -6.12
CA ILE A 19 -1.88 -5.03 -6.98
C ILE A 19 -0.94 -4.11 -7.75
N THR A 20 -1.37 -3.70 -8.95
CA THR A 20 -0.66 -2.72 -9.79
C THR A 20 -1.54 -1.49 -9.91
N LEU A 21 -0.99 -0.31 -9.60
CA LEU A 21 -1.73 0.95 -9.54
C LEU A 21 -1.01 2.03 -10.35
N TRP A 22 -1.78 2.98 -10.91
CA TRP A 22 -1.28 4.23 -11.46
C TRP A 22 -1.42 5.33 -10.40
N VAL A 23 -0.33 6.03 -10.10
CA VAL A 23 -0.28 7.02 -9.01
C VAL A 23 0.57 8.23 -9.43
N PRO A 24 0.32 9.44 -8.89
CA PRO A 24 1.25 10.55 -9.04
C PRO A 24 2.64 10.23 -8.47
N VAL A 25 3.70 10.65 -9.18
CA VAL A 25 5.10 10.38 -8.81
C VAL A 25 5.39 10.80 -7.37
N ASP A 26 4.98 12.01 -6.99
CA ASP A 26 5.23 12.57 -5.66
C ASP A 26 4.49 11.83 -4.52
N SER A 27 3.50 10.98 -4.86
CA SER A 27 2.74 10.19 -3.88
C SER A 27 3.25 8.75 -3.74
N GLU A 28 4.18 8.31 -4.59
CA GLU A 28 4.62 6.91 -4.65
C GLU A 28 5.19 6.42 -3.32
N VAL A 29 6.07 7.21 -2.70
CA VAL A 29 6.74 6.84 -1.43
C VAL A 29 5.72 6.67 -0.31
N GLU A 30 4.76 7.60 -0.20
CA GLU A 30 3.72 7.60 0.84
C GLU A 30 2.78 6.39 0.65
N LEU A 31 2.40 6.07 -0.58
CA LEU A 31 1.56 4.91 -0.88
C LEU A 31 2.27 3.58 -0.59
N LYS A 32 3.57 3.47 -0.89
CA LYS A 32 4.37 2.30 -0.51
C LYS A 32 4.44 2.14 1.01
N SER A 33 4.75 3.23 1.72
CA SER A 33 4.81 3.21 3.19
C SER A 33 3.47 2.80 3.82
N MET A 34 2.36 3.32 3.30
CA MET A 34 1.02 2.94 3.73
C MET A 34 0.72 1.46 3.43
N ALA A 35 1.09 0.95 2.25
CA ALA A 35 0.90 -0.45 1.90
C ALA A 35 1.72 -1.40 2.80
N ASP A 36 2.96 -1.02 3.14
CA ASP A 36 3.82 -1.78 4.05
C ASP A 36 3.21 -1.82 5.46
N PHE A 37 2.73 -0.69 5.97
CA PHE A 37 2.02 -0.63 7.27
C PHE A 37 0.82 -1.59 7.31
N LEU A 38 -0.01 -1.60 6.26
CA LEU A 38 -1.18 -2.47 6.17
C LEU A 38 -0.81 -3.96 6.05
N CYS A 39 0.34 -4.27 5.45
CA CYS A 39 0.83 -5.65 5.36
C CYS A 39 1.21 -6.24 6.73
N GLU A 40 1.55 -5.39 7.70
CA GLU A 40 1.91 -5.77 9.07
C GLU A 40 0.73 -5.64 10.05
N ASN A 41 -0.22 -4.75 9.75
CA ASN A 41 -1.33 -4.41 10.63
C ASN A 41 -2.68 -4.76 9.98
N ASN A 42 -2.98 -6.05 9.96
CA ASN A 42 -4.25 -6.56 9.45
C ASN A 42 -5.42 -5.99 10.30
N GLY A 43 -6.39 -5.34 9.66
CA GLY A 43 -7.57 -4.74 10.32
C GLY A 43 -7.72 -3.24 10.11
N TYR A 44 -6.70 -2.58 9.56
CA TYR A 44 -6.78 -1.17 9.15
C TYR A 44 -7.09 -1.03 7.66
N VAL A 45 -7.68 0.10 7.30
CA VAL A 45 -7.89 0.51 5.91
C VAL A 45 -7.55 2.00 5.73
N PRO A 46 -7.07 2.43 4.55
CA PRO A 46 -6.87 3.85 4.27
C PRO A 46 -8.18 4.63 4.35
N THR A 47 -8.18 5.79 5.01
CA THR A 47 -9.38 6.65 5.14
C THR A 47 -9.15 8.12 4.80
N MET A 48 -7.93 8.64 4.99
CA MET A 48 -7.59 10.03 4.73
C MET A 48 -6.36 10.13 3.82
N VAL A 49 -6.29 11.21 3.05
CA VAL A 49 -5.13 11.62 2.25
C VAL A 49 -4.74 13.05 2.60
N ARG A 50 -3.45 13.36 2.48
CA ARG A 50 -2.89 14.69 2.75
C ARG A 50 -2.65 15.44 1.45
N SER A 51 -3.06 16.70 1.39
CA SER A 51 -2.68 17.62 0.31
C SER A 51 -1.20 17.97 0.42
N LEU A 52 -0.45 17.77 -0.66
CA LEU A 52 0.97 18.14 -0.72
C LEU A 52 1.19 19.67 -0.70
N SER A 53 0.25 20.45 -1.24
CA SER A 53 0.35 21.92 -1.30
C SER A 53 -0.08 22.62 -0.01
N THR A 54 -1.14 22.10 0.65
CA THR A 54 -1.74 22.78 1.82
C THR A 54 -1.56 22.03 3.13
N GLY A 55 -1.10 20.78 3.10
CA GLY A 55 -1.02 19.90 4.27
C GLY A 55 -2.38 19.43 4.82
N ARG A 56 -3.50 19.93 4.28
CA ARG A 56 -4.84 19.58 4.77
C ARG A 56 -5.17 18.12 4.48
N LEU A 57 -5.85 17.48 5.42
CA LEU A 57 -6.36 16.13 5.28
C LEU A 57 -7.74 16.15 4.60
N LYS A 58 -7.95 15.22 3.68
CA LYS A 58 -9.25 14.98 3.03
C LYS A 58 -9.57 13.50 3.10
N LYS A 59 -10.84 13.15 3.26
CA LYS A 59 -11.29 11.75 3.21
C LYS A 59 -11.02 11.17 1.82
N ALA A 60 -10.37 10.01 1.78
CA ALA A 60 -10.00 9.30 0.56
C ALA A 60 -11.16 8.46 -0.02
N VAL A 61 -12.21 8.27 0.78
CA VAL A 61 -13.36 7.38 0.58
C VAL A 61 -14.68 8.13 0.61
#